data_AF-A0A9P6JPU1-F1
#
_entry.id   AF-A0A9P6JPU1-F1
#
_cell.length_a   1.000
_cell.length_b   1.000
_cell.length_c   1.000
_cell.angle_alpha   90.00
_cell.angle_beta   90.00
_cell.angle_gamma   90.00
#
_symmetry.space_group_name_H-M   'P 1'
#
loop_
_entity.id
_entity.type
_entity.pdbx_description
1 polymer ?
#
loop_
_entity_poly.entity_id
_entity_poly.type
_entity_poly.pdbx_seq_one_letter_code
_entity_poly.pdbx_strand_id
1 'polypeptide(L)'
;MLCRKLSALSSRHKIYPAHNPAFIRRISGPPEAKPAQGGIFENFRRWRIALFSRFEARNPSNNLKKKPPEQDTFHFIIHRLSDLARIAQALELPSNVHVEFLDTPQAVESAISPILVPQDAEIEDSSNILVSMDTERNIMRAIGVSVIQLAFHSTPERIFVVPVHKFDSLPASLLETFTSKRVIKIGNQVNSDLSTLQRQFKELQQTKSFATVDLQAFCLERGVIRPGDSAALQALLVKALGRYMNKKPHDYHNWEGRTLSKIMLNGGALDAYAIRLIYEKAATQPIVPLVHYDTQPGTAVNLLGRIGWFNELVARGRISPLQPEKHDSVEVKTPDRSRLLVDITELVYPDQGAMFYPLPGEHHTHPERRRKPAVYTLGQLHSRAGNTPLKVVWPISSLELSKVPERAAEQMS
;
A
#
# COMPACT_ATOMS: atom_id res chain seq x y z
N MET A 1 -31.29 8.50 36.50
CA MET A 1 -32.53 7.71 36.27
C MET A 1 -32.72 7.43 34.77
N LEU A 2 -31.78 6.71 34.16
CA LEU A 2 -31.93 6.09 32.84
C LEU A 2 -30.78 5.06 32.66
N CYS A 3 -30.86 3.96 33.41
CA CYS A 3 -29.93 2.82 33.36
C CYS A 3 -30.66 1.47 33.54
N ARG A 4 -31.93 1.39 33.10
CA ARG A 4 -32.69 0.13 33.13
C ARG A 4 -33.61 0.05 31.92
N LYS A 5 -33.16 -0.68 30.91
CA LYS A 5 -33.98 -1.50 29.98
C LYS A 5 -33.06 -2.00 28.89
N LEU A 6 -32.64 -3.26 29.01
CA LEU A 6 -32.62 -4.29 27.95
C LEU A 6 -31.73 -5.48 28.35
N SER A 7 -31.99 -6.01 29.54
CA SER A 7 -31.67 -7.39 29.93
C SER A 7 -32.98 -8.15 30.03
N ALA A 8 -33.55 -8.55 28.89
CA ALA A 8 -34.61 -9.55 28.80
C ALA A 8 -34.88 -9.88 27.32
N LEU A 9 -34.16 -10.86 26.77
CA LEU A 9 -34.62 -11.78 25.73
C LEU A 9 -33.51 -12.82 25.48
N SER A 10 -33.27 -13.62 26.51
CA SER A 10 -32.63 -14.93 26.40
C SER A 10 -33.69 -15.96 26.76
N SER A 11 -34.25 -16.65 25.77
CA SER A 11 -34.55 -18.08 25.82
C SER A 11 -35.42 -18.48 24.63
N ARG A 12 -35.16 -19.69 24.11
CA ARG A 12 -35.87 -20.42 23.04
C ARG A 12 -35.35 -20.15 21.63
N HIS A 13 -34.29 -20.87 21.25
CA HIS A 13 -34.37 -22.01 20.31
C HIS A 13 -33.09 -22.88 20.49
N LYS A 14 -33.27 -24.11 21.00
CA LYS A 14 -32.36 -25.25 20.77
C LYS A 14 -32.57 -25.66 19.29
N ILE A 15 -31.67 -26.22 18.50
CA ILE A 15 -30.79 -27.40 18.66
C ILE A 15 -29.78 -27.31 17.49
N TYR A 16 -28.47 -27.43 17.75
CA TYR A 16 -27.47 -27.78 16.72
C TYR A 16 -26.98 -29.20 17.01
N PRO A 17 -26.92 -30.12 16.02
CA PRO A 17 -26.38 -31.44 16.26
C PRO A 17 -24.84 -31.41 16.30
N ALA A 18 -24.30 -32.20 17.22
CA ALA A 18 -22.89 -32.46 17.43
C ALA A 18 -22.22 -33.00 16.16
N HIS A 19 -21.02 -32.49 15.85
CA HIS A 19 -20.15 -33.08 14.85
C HIS A 19 -19.50 -34.37 15.38
N ASN A 20 -19.66 -35.42 14.58
CA ASN A 20 -19.13 -36.78 14.75
C ASN A 20 -17.60 -36.82 14.54
N PRO A 21 -16.80 -37.32 15.51
CA PRO A 21 -15.36 -37.49 15.34
C PRO A 21 -15.05 -38.95 14.93
N ALA A 22 -15.19 -39.26 13.64
CA ALA A 22 -14.80 -40.57 13.12
C ALA A 22 -14.46 -40.50 11.62
N PHE A 23 -13.31 -39.93 11.27
CA PHE A 23 -12.65 -40.23 10.00
C PHE A 23 -11.14 -39.97 10.08
N ILE A 24 -10.46 -40.72 10.95
CA ILE A 24 -8.99 -40.84 10.93
C ILE A 24 -8.63 -42.32 11.09
N ARG A 25 -8.27 -42.99 9.99
CA ARG A 25 -7.22 -44.02 9.98
C ARG A 25 -6.78 -44.39 8.56
N ARG A 26 -5.45 -44.48 8.43
CA ARG A 26 -4.62 -45.13 7.41
C ARG A 26 -4.48 -44.44 6.06
N ILE A 27 -3.36 -43.74 5.87
CA ILE A 27 -2.28 -44.20 4.98
C ILE A 27 -0.94 -43.87 5.66
N SER A 28 -0.12 -44.90 5.85
CA SER A 28 1.26 -44.87 6.33
C SER A 28 2.23 -45.02 5.16
N GLY A 29 3.32 -44.25 5.18
CA GLY A 29 4.48 -44.39 4.27
C GLY A 29 5.23 -43.05 4.11
N PRO A 30 6.56 -42.99 4.31
CA PRO A 30 7.31 -41.76 4.16
C PRO A 30 7.65 -41.50 2.69
N PRO A 31 7.42 -40.31 2.12
CA PRO A 31 8.07 -39.95 0.87
C PRO A 31 9.33 -39.16 1.17
N GLU A 32 10.43 -39.66 0.60
CA GLU A 32 11.71 -38.98 0.46
C GLU A 32 11.52 -37.52 0.05
N ALA A 33 12.24 -36.62 0.73
CA ALA A 33 12.25 -35.20 0.43
C ALA A 33 12.92 -34.94 -0.92
N LYS A 34 12.12 -34.78 -1.98
CA LYS A 34 12.56 -34.06 -3.18
C LYS A 34 12.38 -32.55 -2.95
N PRO A 35 13.34 -31.68 -3.36
CA PRO A 35 13.21 -30.25 -3.18
C PRO A 35 12.00 -29.72 -3.95
N ALA A 36 11.04 -29.15 -3.23
CA ALA A 36 9.79 -28.63 -3.77
C ALA A 36 10.04 -27.32 -4.53
N GLN A 37 10.38 -27.41 -5.82
CA GLN A 37 10.36 -26.27 -6.75
C GLN A 37 8.92 -25.89 -7.20
N GLY A 38 7.87 -26.58 -6.71
CA GLY A 38 6.48 -26.40 -7.14
C GLY A 38 5.62 -25.39 -6.34
N GLY A 39 6.14 -24.79 -5.26
CA GLY A 39 5.33 -23.99 -4.33
C GLY A 39 4.77 -22.68 -4.91
N ILE A 40 5.51 -22.05 -5.85
CA ILE A 40 5.12 -20.77 -6.45
C ILE A 40 3.93 -20.96 -7.39
N PHE A 41 3.96 -22.00 -8.23
CA PHE A 41 2.89 -22.30 -9.18
C PHE A 41 1.57 -22.67 -8.50
N GLU A 42 1.62 -23.45 -7.42
CA GLU A 42 0.39 -23.90 -6.75
C GLU A 42 -0.27 -22.77 -5.93
N ASN A 43 0.54 -21.88 -5.32
CA ASN A 43 0.02 -20.66 -4.67
C ASN A 43 -0.58 -19.68 -5.69
N PHE A 44 0.05 -19.52 -6.85
CA PHE A 44 -0.48 -18.68 -7.93
C PHE A 44 -1.76 -19.28 -8.54
N ARG A 45 -1.84 -20.61 -8.67
CA ARG A 45 -3.03 -21.34 -9.12
C ARG A 45 -4.20 -21.20 -8.14
N ARG A 46 -3.95 -21.32 -6.84
CA ARG A 46 -4.97 -21.10 -5.79
C ARG A 46 -5.45 -19.65 -5.78
N TRP A 47 -4.53 -18.69 -5.96
CA TRP A 47 -4.86 -17.28 -6.12
C TRP A 47 -5.70 -17.00 -7.37
N ARG A 48 -5.36 -17.63 -8.51
CA ARG A 48 -6.13 -17.58 -9.77
C ARG A 48 -7.58 -18.04 -9.56
N ILE A 49 -7.77 -19.16 -8.88
CA ILE A 49 -9.10 -19.72 -8.59
C ILE A 49 -9.89 -18.77 -7.68
N ALA A 50 -9.27 -18.27 -6.60
CA ALA A 50 -9.92 -17.35 -5.66
C ALA A 50 -10.32 -16.01 -6.30
N LEU A 51 -9.50 -15.49 -7.24
CA LEU A 51 -9.80 -14.27 -7.98
C LEU A 51 -10.98 -14.47 -8.94
N PHE A 52 -11.02 -15.61 -9.65
CA PHE A 52 -12.10 -15.96 -10.57
C PHE A 52 -13.43 -16.15 -9.82
N SER A 53 -13.42 -16.90 -8.71
CA SER A 53 -14.61 -17.11 -7.89
C SER A 53 -15.16 -15.80 -7.28
N ARG A 54 -14.30 -14.84 -6.93
CA ARG A 54 -14.74 -13.51 -6.45
C ARG A 54 -15.30 -12.62 -7.55
N PHE A 55 -14.83 -12.78 -8.78
CA PHE A 55 -15.35 -12.05 -9.94
C PHE A 55 -16.74 -12.57 -10.33
N GLU A 56 -16.93 -13.89 -10.36
CA GLU A 56 -18.23 -14.53 -10.63
C GLU A 56 -19.24 -14.27 -9.51
N ALA A 57 -18.83 -14.35 -8.23
CA ALA A 57 -19.73 -14.12 -7.09
C ALA A 57 -20.26 -12.67 -6.98
N ARG A 58 -19.61 -11.69 -7.62
CA ARG A 58 -20.04 -10.28 -7.57
C ARG A 58 -21.09 -9.88 -8.61
N ASN A 59 -21.46 -10.75 -9.56
CA ASN A 59 -22.47 -10.42 -10.58
C ASN A 59 -23.33 -11.64 -11.01
N PRO A 60 -24.18 -12.21 -10.12
CA PRO A 60 -24.93 -13.42 -10.45
C PRO A 60 -26.18 -13.21 -11.35
N SER A 61 -26.56 -11.97 -11.73
CA SER A 61 -27.92 -11.72 -12.24
C SER A 61 -28.09 -10.77 -13.45
N ASN A 62 -27.11 -10.65 -14.35
CA ASN A 62 -27.30 -9.84 -15.57
C ASN A 62 -27.15 -10.65 -16.86
N ASN A 63 -28.31 -10.97 -17.48
CA ASN A 63 -28.48 -11.66 -18.77
C ASN A 63 -28.07 -10.82 -20.01
N LEU A 64 -27.15 -9.88 -19.87
CA LEU A 64 -26.55 -9.20 -21.02
C LEU A 64 -25.36 -10.04 -21.48
N LYS A 65 -25.38 -10.50 -22.74
CA LYS A 65 -24.27 -11.13 -23.46
C LYS A 65 -23.06 -10.18 -23.45
N LYS A 66 -22.33 -10.11 -22.34
CA LYS A 66 -21.06 -9.40 -22.28
C LYS A 66 -20.02 -10.32 -22.88
N LYS A 67 -19.43 -9.87 -23.99
CA LYS A 67 -18.17 -10.41 -24.51
C LYS A 67 -17.23 -10.51 -23.29
N PRO A 68 -16.65 -11.69 -22.98
CA PRO A 68 -15.69 -11.79 -21.89
C PRO A 68 -14.58 -10.75 -22.12
N PRO A 69 -13.94 -10.23 -21.06
CA PRO A 69 -12.74 -9.40 -21.24
C PRO A 69 -11.82 -10.12 -22.24
N GLU A 70 -11.37 -9.41 -23.27
CA GLU A 70 -10.58 -10.00 -24.35
C GLU A 70 -9.45 -10.82 -23.73
N GLN A 71 -9.33 -12.09 -24.15
CA GLN A 71 -8.38 -13.06 -23.62
C GLN A 71 -6.95 -12.51 -23.53
N ASP A 72 -6.64 -11.53 -24.38
CA ASP A 72 -5.36 -10.84 -24.49
C ASP A 72 -5.03 -9.96 -23.27
N THR A 73 -6.00 -9.24 -22.70
CA THR A 73 -5.75 -8.41 -21.50
C THR A 73 -5.43 -9.29 -20.28
N PHE A 74 -6.12 -10.43 -20.16
CA PHE A 74 -5.91 -11.37 -19.07
C PHE A 74 -4.59 -12.13 -19.23
N HIS A 75 -4.24 -12.53 -20.46
CA HIS A 75 -2.92 -13.11 -20.76
C HIS A 75 -1.79 -12.14 -20.46
N PHE A 76 -1.94 -10.85 -20.81
CA PHE A 76 -0.94 -9.82 -20.52
C PHE A 76 -0.69 -9.65 -19.01
N ILE A 77 -1.77 -9.58 -18.20
CA ILE A 77 -1.67 -9.44 -16.74
C ILE A 77 -1.01 -10.68 -16.11
N ILE A 78 -1.40 -11.88 -16.52
CA ILE A 78 -0.79 -13.12 -16.02
C ILE A 78 0.67 -13.21 -16.43
N HIS A 79 1.03 -12.89 -17.68
CA HIS A 79 2.42 -12.92 -18.15
C HIS A 79 3.31 -11.97 -17.34
N ARG A 80 2.90 -10.70 -17.17
CA ARG A 80 3.66 -9.71 -16.37
C ARG A 80 3.82 -10.09 -14.90
N LEU A 81 2.76 -10.62 -14.27
CA LEU A 81 2.82 -11.08 -12.88
C LEU A 81 3.69 -12.34 -12.74
N SER A 82 3.65 -13.23 -13.73
CA SER A 82 4.47 -14.43 -13.77
C SER A 82 5.94 -14.11 -13.99
N ASP A 83 6.26 -13.11 -14.81
CA ASP A 83 7.63 -12.65 -15.04
C ASP A 83 8.22 -12.00 -13.79
N LEU A 84 7.46 -11.12 -13.14
CA LEU A 84 7.90 -10.47 -11.90
C LEU A 84 8.04 -11.49 -10.76
N ALA A 85 7.13 -12.46 -10.65
CA ALA A 85 7.21 -13.51 -9.63
C ALA A 85 8.26 -14.60 -9.94
N ARG A 86 8.60 -14.85 -11.22
CA ARG A 86 9.69 -15.78 -11.61
C ARG A 86 11.08 -15.20 -11.34
N ILE A 87 11.22 -13.88 -11.39
CA ILE A 87 12.53 -13.23 -11.31
C ILE A 87 12.82 -12.73 -9.88
N ALA A 88 11.80 -12.33 -9.13
CA ALA A 88 12.01 -11.78 -7.80
C ALA A 88 12.43 -12.85 -6.80
N GLN A 89 13.57 -12.64 -6.13
CA GLN A 89 14.00 -13.47 -5.01
C GLN A 89 13.20 -13.13 -3.75
N ALA A 90 12.94 -14.14 -2.92
CA ALA A 90 12.32 -13.93 -1.62
C ALA A 90 13.26 -13.06 -0.75
N LEU A 91 12.70 -12.08 -0.06
CA LEU A 91 13.41 -11.35 0.98
C LEU A 91 13.47 -12.23 2.22
N GLU A 92 14.70 -12.46 2.68
CA GLU A 92 15.00 -13.16 3.93
C GLU A 92 15.86 -12.25 4.80
N LEU A 93 15.74 -12.39 6.11
CA LEU A 93 16.66 -11.74 7.03
C LEU A 93 18.05 -12.36 6.86
N PRO A 94 19.11 -11.56 6.66
CA PRO A 94 20.48 -12.07 6.66
C PRO A 94 20.82 -12.80 7.96
N SER A 95 21.72 -13.78 7.89
CA SER A 95 22.12 -14.57 9.07
C SER A 95 22.80 -13.75 10.17
N ASN A 96 23.35 -12.59 9.84
CA ASN A 96 23.95 -11.65 10.78
C ASN A 96 22.93 -10.65 11.38
N VAL A 97 21.65 -10.70 10.98
CA VAL A 97 20.61 -9.86 11.60
C VAL A 97 19.99 -10.60 12.78
N HIS A 98 20.09 -9.99 13.96
CA HIS A 98 19.56 -10.49 15.22
C HIS A 98 18.19 -9.87 15.51
N VAL A 99 17.20 -10.73 15.77
CA VAL A 99 15.86 -10.31 16.18
C VAL A 99 15.75 -10.44 17.69
N GLU A 100 15.58 -9.31 18.37
CA GLU A 100 15.51 -9.24 19.84
C GLU A 100 14.08 -8.95 20.30
N PHE A 101 13.54 -9.83 21.13
CA PHE A 101 12.22 -9.66 21.74
C PHE A 101 12.36 -8.96 23.09
N LEU A 102 11.91 -7.69 23.16
CA LEU A 102 12.13 -6.82 24.32
C LEU A 102 10.84 -6.69 25.14
N ASP A 103 10.50 -7.69 25.93
CA ASP A 103 9.20 -7.79 26.59
C ASP A 103 9.13 -7.25 28.02
N THR A 104 10.20 -6.61 28.48
CA THR A 104 10.26 -5.89 29.76
C THR A 104 10.80 -4.47 29.54
N PRO A 105 10.39 -3.49 30.37
CA PRO A 105 10.94 -2.14 30.30
C PRO A 105 12.47 -2.10 30.41
N GLN A 106 13.07 -2.93 31.26
CA GLN A 106 14.51 -2.99 31.46
C GLN A 106 15.25 -3.50 30.22
N ALA A 107 14.70 -4.49 29.52
CA ALA A 107 15.25 -4.98 28.26
C ALA A 107 15.19 -3.89 27.17
N VAL A 108 14.09 -3.14 27.13
CA VAL A 108 13.91 -1.99 26.23
C VAL A 108 14.98 -0.92 26.50
N GLU A 109 15.11 -0.48 27.76
CA GLU A 109 16.10 0.54 28.12
C GLU A 109 17.52 0.09 27.80
N SER A 110 17.88 -1.14 28.16
CA SER A 110 19.23 -1.69 27.94
C SER A 110 19.58 -1.77 26.44
N ALA A 111 18.60 -2.04 25.58
CA ALA A 111 18.83 -2.21 24.15
C ALA A 111 18.77 -0.89 23.36
N ILE A 112 17.82 -0.01 23.67
CA ILE A 112 17.52 1.18 22.86
C ILE A 112 18.23 2.43 23.37
N SER A 113 18.35 2.62 24.69
CA SER A 113 18.95 3.84 25.26
C SER A 113 20.34 4.14 24.70
N PRO A 114 21.29 3.16 24.57
CA PRO A 114 22.61 3.43 24.02
C PRO A 114 22.62 3.90 22.55
N ILE A 115 21.57 3.58 21.79
CA ILE A 115 21.43 4.01 20.38
C ILE A 115 20.99 5.47 20.29
N LEU A 116 20.24 5.93 21.30
CA LEU A 116 19.75 7.31 21.35
C LEU A 116 20.81 8.28 21.88
N VAL A 117 21.80 7.82 22.65
CA VAL A 117 22.89 8.71 23.11
C VAL A 117 23.68 9.24 21.89
N PRO A 118 23.90 10.56 21.77
CA PRO A 118 24.76 11.12 20.73
C PRO A 118 26.13 10.45 20.77
N GLN A 119 26.56 9.83 19.66
CA GLN A 119 27.76 9.00 19.64
C GLN A 119 29.05 9.82 19.60
N ASP A 120 29.01 11.09 19.19
CA ASP A 120 30.16 11.99 19.21
C ASP A 120 29.72 13.42 19.58
N ALA A 121 30.37 14.02 20.58
CA ALA A 121 30.12 15.40 21.03
C ALA A 121 30.62 16.48 20.04
N GLU A 122 31.28 16.07 18.95
CA GLU A 122 31.90 16.96 17.95
C GLU A 122 31.14 16.99 16.61
N ILE A 123 30.19 16.09 16.38
CA ILE A 123 29.29 16.15 15.24
C ILE A 123 28.12 17.01 15.69
N GLU A 124 27.88 18.12 14.98
CA GLU A 124 26.80 19.06 15.24
C GLU A 124 25.52 18.36 15.72
N ASP A 125 24.80 19.02 16.64
CA ASP A 125 23.50 18.69 17.25
C ASP A 125 22.35 18.28 16.28
N SER A 126 22.66 18.05 15.00
CA SER A 126 21.77 17.92 13.85
C SER A 126 21.71 16.52 13.24
N SER A 127 22.51 15.52 13.69
CA SER A 127 22.43 14.18 13.09
C SER A 127 21.12 13.48 13.48
N ASN A 128 20.22 13.35 12.51
CA ASN A 128 18.96 12.64 12.69
C ASN A 128 19.20 11.13 12.89
N ILE A 129 18.51 10.53 13.85
CA ILE A 129 18.43 9.09 14.04
C ILE A 129 17.29 8.56 13.17
N LEU A 130 17.61 7.67 12.23
CA LEU A 130 16.61 7.04 11.37
C LEU A 130 16.21 5.69 11.96
N VAL A 131 14.89 5.48 12.12
CA VAL A 131 14.33 4.22 12.58
C VAL A 131 13.20 3.78 11.65
N SER A 132 13.36 2.61 11.05
CA SER A 132 12.30 1.96 10.29
C SER A 132 11.38 1.20 11.23
N MET A 133 10.07 1.40 11.08
CA MET A 133 9.06 0.93 12.02
C MET A 133 7.85 0.35 11.31
N ASP A 134 7.34 -0.75 11.87
CA ASP A 134 6.00 -1.26 11.58
C ASP A 134 5.27 -1.62 12.89
N THR A 135 3.97 -1.85 12.81
CA THR A 135 3.17 -2.30 13.97
C THR A 135 2.21 -3.42 13.62
N GLU A 136 2.00 -4.28 14.60
CA GLU A 136 1.03 -5.37 14.51
C GLU A 136 -0.07 -5.20 15.55
N ARG A 137 -1.29 -5.53 15.16
CA ARG A 137 -2.50 -5.36 15.97
C ARG A 137 -3.22 -6.69 16.10
N ASN A 138 -3.69 -7.01 17.30
CA ASN A 138 -4.61 -8.11 17.50
C ASN A 138 -6.00 -7.73 16.95
N ILE A 139 -6.47 -8.45 15.94
CA ILE A 139 -7.77 -8.21 15.29
C ILE A 139 -8.94 -8.25 16.29
N MET A 140 -8.82 -9.06 17.36
CA MET A 140 -9.87 -9.19 18.37
C MET A 140 -9.92 -8.01 19.34
N ARG A 141 -8.90 -7.15 19.34
CA ARG A 141 -8.83 -5.98 20.20
C ARG A 141 -9.38 -4.76 19.46
N ALA A 142 -10.33 -4.08 20.10
CA ALA A 142 -10.97 -2.91 19.50
C ALA A 142 -9.98 -1.73 19.31
N ILE A 143 -8.98 -1.60 20.18
CA ILE A 143 -8.09 -0.42 20.20
C ILE A 143 -6.68 -0.82 20.63
N GLY A 144 -5.69 -0.44 19.82
CA GLY A 144 -4.29 -0.39 20.21
C GLY A 144 -3.36 -1.11 19.24
N VAL A 145 -2.08 -0.93 19.51
CA VAL A 145 -0.97 -1.69 18.94
C VAL A 145 -0.59 -2.79 19.93
N SER A 146 -0.38 -3.99 19.39
CA SER A 146 0.06 -5.15 20.17
C SER A 146 1.59 -5.21 20.19
N VAL A 147 2.22 -5.08 19.03
CA VAL A 147 3.68 -5.19 18.87
C VAL A 147 4.19 -4.08 17.95
N ILE A 148 5.36 -3.54 18.27
CA ILE A 148 6.11 -2.63 17.40
C ILE A 148 7.39 -3.32 16.96
N GLN A 149 7.77 -3.17 15.70
CA GLN A 149 9.07 -3.61 15.19
C GLN A 149 9.91 -2.40 14.83
N LEU A 150 11.18 -2.37 15.25
CA LEU A 150 12.09 -1.26 15.06
C LEU A 150 13.41 -1.75 14.46
N ALA A 151 13.82 -1.14 13.35
CA ALA A 151 15.13 -1.33 12.73
C ALA A 151 15.85 0.02 12.64
N PHE A 152 16.79 0.25 13.55
CA PHE A 152 17.61 1.46 13.55
C PHE A 152 18.66 1.38 12.44
N HIS A 153 18.88 2.49 11.73
CA HIS A 153 19.82 2.53 10.60
C HIS A 153 21.28 2.52 11.07
N SER A 154 21.55 2.99 12.30
CA SER A 154 22.88 2.98 12.92
C SER A 154 23.31 1.60 13.44
N THR A 155 22.38 0.68 13.65
CA THR A 155 22.64 -0.71 14.11
C THR A 155 21.90 -1.69 13.19
N PRO A 156 22.28 -1.79 11.91
CA PRO A 156 21.52 -2.50 10.88
C PRO A 156 21.42 -4.02 11.11
N GLU A 157 22.26 -4.57 11.98
CA GLU A 157 22.32 -5.96 12.42
C GLU A 157 21.34 -6.31 13.55
N ARG A 158 20.61 -5.34 14.11
CA ARG A 158 19.65 -5.55 15.20
C ARG A 158 18.26 -5.09 14.81
N ILE A 159 17.26 -5.92 15.06
CA ILE A 159 15.84 -5.58 14.92
C ILE A 159 15.14 -5.88 16.23
N PHE A 160 14.47 -4.88 16.77
CA PHE A 160 13.76 -4.99 18.04
C PHE A 160 12.28 -5.26 17.79
N VAL A 161 11.73 -6.25 18.50
CA VAL A 161 10.30 -6.56 18.51
C VAL A 161 9.79 -6.33 19.93
N VAL A 162 8.98 -5.29 20.09
CA VAL A 162 8.53 -4.80 21.39
C VAL A 162 7.02 -5.06 21.55
N PRO A 163 6.60 -5.97 22.44
CA PRO A 163 5.19 -6.23 22.73
C PRO A 163 4.59 -5.12 23.61
N VAL A 164 4.37 -3.94 23.03
CA VAL A 164 3.93 -2.74 23.76
C VAL A 164 2.58 -2.89 24.48
N HIS A 165 1.75 -3.88 24.13
CA HIS A 165 0.54 -4.20 24.90
C HIS A 165 0.82 -4.67 26.33
N LYS A 166 2.05 -5.11 26.63
CA LYS A 166 2.47 -5.53 27.98
C LYS A 166 2.82 -4.36 28.89
N PHE A 167 2.85 -3.13 28.38
CA PHE A 167 3.28 -1.97 29.13
C PHE A 167 2.10 -1.08 29.48
N ASP A 168 1.98 -0.72 30.76
CA ASP A 168 1.01 0.29 31.23
C ASP A 168 1.49 1.72 30.89
N SER A 169 2.81 1.91 30.82
CA SER A 169 3.49 3.16 30.45
C SER A 169 4.67 2.86 29.52
N LEU A 170 4.99 3.78 28.61
CA LEU A 170 6.14 3.58 27.72
C LEU A 170 7.47 3.64 28.49
N PRO A 171 8.40 2.71 28.26
CA PRO A 171 9.80 2.88 28.67
C PRO A 171 10.36 4.21 28.15
N ALA A 172 11.23 4.86 28.92
CA ALA A 172 11.76 6.19 28.64
C ALA A 172 12.43 6.28 27.26
N SER A 173 13.23 5.29 26.89
CA SER A 173 13.88 5.20 25.57
C SER A 173 12.88 5.08 24.41
N LEU A 174 11.78 4.35 24.57
CA LEU A 174 10.72 4.29 23.56
C LEU A 174 9.93 5.60 23.51
N LEU A 175 9.65 6.20 24.67
CA LEU A 175 9.02 7.51 24.72
C LEU A 175 9.87 8.55 23.98
N GLU A 176 11.18 8.58 24.21
CA GLU A 176 12.11 9.46 23.49
C GLU A 176 12.11 9.14 21.99
N THR A 177 12.16 7.85 21.60
CA THR A 177 12.09 7.41 20.20
C THR A 177 10.89 8.03 19.48
N PHE A 178 9.71 8.02 20.11
CA PHE A 178 8.49 8.57 19.49
C PHE A 178 8.42 10.10 19.57
N THR A 179 8.79 10.70 20.69
CA THR A 179 8.57 12.14 20.95
C THR A 179 9.69 13.04 20.43
N SER A 180 10.92 12.53 20.33
CA SER A 180 12.07 13.29 19.85
C SER A 180 11.94 13.62 18.37
N LYS A 181 12.24 14.88 18.02
CA LYS A 181 12.32 15.35 16.62
C LYS A 181 13.59 14.87 15.91
N ARG A 182 14.64 14.52 16.66
CA ARG A 182 15.88 13.93 16.13
C ARG A 182 15.66 12.52 15.62
N VAL A 183 14.66 11.81 16.16
CA VAL A 183 14.33 10.45 15.73
C VAL A 183 13.26 10.51 14.64
N ILE A 184 13.65 10.17 13.41
CA ILE A 184 12.78 10.15 12.24
C ILE A 184 12.21 8.73 12.07
N LYS A 185 10.90 8.61 12.21
CA LYS A 185 10.18 7.34 12.10
C LYS A 185 9.79 7.11 10.64
N ILE A 186 10.38 6.09 10.03
CA ILE A 186 10.15 5.73 8.64
C ILE A 186 9.23 4.50 8.63
N GLY A 187 8.12 4.57 7.90
CA GLY A 187 7.23 3.41 7.78
C GLY A 187 6.17 3.59 6.71
N ASN A 188 5.46 2.50 6.41
CA ASN A 188 4.37 2.53 5.44
C ASN A 188 3.05 2.90 6.15
N GLN A 189 2.50 4.09 5.89
CA GLN A 189 1.37 4.64 6.66
C GLN A 189 1.67 4.84 8.15
N VAL A 190 2.93 5.13 8.49
CA VAL A 190 3.44 5.23 9.87
C VAL A 190 2.66 6.20 10.76
N ASN A 191 2.08 7.26 10.17
CA ASN A 191 1.25 8.22 10.91
C ASN A 191 -0.03 7.58 11.50
N SER A 192 -0.61 6.58 10.84
CA SER A 192 -1.79 5.83 11.32
C SER A 192 -1.45 5.01 12.56
N ASP A 193 -0.26 4.40 12.56
CA ASP A 193 0.23 3.60 13.67
C ASP A 193 0.61 4.45 14.86
N LEU A 194 1.33 5.55 14.63
CA LEU A 194 1.67 6.53 15.67
C LEU A 194 0.42 7.19 16.27
N SER A 195 -0.59 7.49 15.45
CA SER A 195 -1.88 7.98 15.94
C SER A 195 -2.58 6.94 16.84
N THR A 196 -2.41 5.65 16.54
CA THR A 196 -2.98 4.56 17.35
C THR A 196 -2.23 4.39 18.66
N LEU A 197 -0.90 4.47 18.64
CA LEU A 197 -0.06 4.51 19.85
C LEU A 197 -0.36 5.72 20.72
N GLN A 198 -0.58 6.89 20.12
CA GLN A 198 -0.93 8.12 20.82
C GLN A 198 -2.25 8.00 21.59
N ARG A 199 -3.23 7.26 21.06
CA ARG A 199 -4.48 6.97 21.79
C ARG A 199 -4.28 5.95 22.90
N GLN A 200 -3.31 5.05 22.75
CA GLN A 200 -3.02 3.98 23.71
C GLN A 200 -2.23 4.46 24.93
N PHE A 201 -1.25 5.35 24.74
CA PHE A 201 -0.34 5.81 25.79
C PHE A 201 -0.55 7.30 26.10
N LYS A 202 -0.80 7.64 27.37
CA LYS A 202 -1.12 9.01 27.80
C LYS A 202 0.05 9.96 27.57
N GLU A 203 1.26 9.46 27.73
CA GLU A 203 2.54 10.16 27.56
C GLU A 203 2.71 10.70 26.13
N LEU A 204 2.08 10.05 25.14
CA LEU A 204 2.13 10.50 23.75
C LEU A 204 1.04 11.53 23.41
N GLN A 205 0.00 11.70 24.23
CA GLN A 205 -1.14 12.58 23.92
C GLN A 205 -0.74 14.06 23.81
N GLN A 206 0.35 14.46 24.47
CA GLN A 206 0.89 15.82 24.38
C GLN A 206 1.72 16.07 23.10
N THR A 207 2.05 15.02 22.36
CA THR A 207 2.86 15.12 21.14
C THR A 207 2.02 15.66 19.99
N LYS A 208 2.26 16.92 19.60
CA LYS A 208 1.49 17.56 18.52
C LYS A 208 1.76 16.94 17.14
N SER A 209 3.00 16.53 16.89
CA SER A 209 3.45 15.99 15.62
C SER A 209 4.63 15.06 15.83
N PHE A 210 4.68 13.98 15.05
CA PHE A 210 5.82 13.08 14.99
C PHE A 210 6.73 13.46 13.82
N ALA A 211 8.04 13.38 14.00
CA ALA A 211 8.98 13.46 12.88
C ALA A 211 8.95 12.12 12.11
N THR A 212 8.35 12.12 10.93
CA THR A 212 8.06 10.90 10.17
C THR A 212 8.44 11.02 8.70
N VAL A 213 8.73 9.88 8.09
CA VAL A 213 8.79 9.70 6.64
C VAL A 213 7.79 8.63 6.27
N ASP A 214 6.74 9.02 5.54
CA ASP A 214 5.83 8.06 4.93
C ASP A 214 6.49 7.45 3.69
N LEU A 215 6.64 6.14 3.69
CA LEU A 215 7.42 5.43 2.67
C LEU A 215 6.78 5.52 1.28
N GLN A 216 5.45 5.58 1.18
CA GLN A 216 4.76 5.74 -0.10
C GLN A 216 5.07 7.11 -0.71
N ALA A 217 4.87 8.18 0.07
CA ALA A 217 5.15 9.55 -0.38
C ALA A 217 6.62 9.72 -0.76
N PHE A 218 7.53 9.18 0.06
CA PHE A 218 8.96 9.23 -0.21
C PHE A 218 9.35 8.45 -1.48
N CYS A 219 8.82 7.24 -1.68
CA CYS A 219 9.09 6.46 -2.90
C CYS A 219 8.53 7.13 -4.16
N LEU A 220 7.41 7.84 -4.06
CA LEU A 220 6.82 8.59 -5.16
C LEU A 220 7.71 9.78 -5.55
N GLU A 221 8.13 10.57 -4.57
CA GLU A 221 9.06 11.70 -4.75
C GLU A 221 10.39 11.24 -5.35
N ARG A 222 10.87 10.05 -4.97
CA ARG A 222 12.11 9.45 -5.45
C ARG A 222 11.96 8.68 -6.77
N GLY A 223 10.78 8.69 -7.39
CA GLY A 223 10.52 8.00 -8.66
C GLY A 223 10.62 6.47 -8.60
N VAL A 224 10.61 5.87 -7.40
CA VAL A 224 10.61 4.41 -7.21
C VAL A 224 9.27 3.81 -7.60
N ILE A 225 8.18 4.55 -7.32
CA ILE A 225 6.83 4.21 -7.76
C ILE A 225 6.24 5.37 -8.57
N ARG A 226 5.25 5.05 -9.41
CA ARG A 226 4.50 6.06 -10.16
C ARG A 226 3.24 6.51 -9.42
N PRO A 227 2.69 7.68 -9.74
CA PRO A 227 1.38 8.11 -9.25
C PRO A 227 0.31 7.02 -9.46
N GLY A 228 -0.42 6.73 -8.37
CA GLY A 228 -1.47 5.71 -8.34
C GLY A 228 -1.00 4.28 -8.10
N ASP A 229 0.32 4.00 -8.09
CA ASP A 229 0.83 2.66 -7.83
C ASP A 229 0.45 2.19 -6.42
N SER A 230 0.38 0.88 -6.22
CA SER A 230 0.02 0.31 -4.92
C SER A 230 1.05 0.72 -3.86
N ALA A 231 0.54 1.29 -2.77
CA ALA A 231 1.30 1.65 -1.57
C ALA A 231 1.49 0.50 -0.58
N ALA A 232 1.12 -0.73 -0.94
CA ALA A 232 1.34 -1.86 -0.05
C ALA A 232 2.85 -2.11 0.09
N LEU A 233 3.34 -2.39 1.30
CA LEU A 233 4.77 -2.62 1.57
C LEU A 233 5.37 -3.66 0.62
N GLN A 234 4.64 -4.74 0.34
CA GLN A 234 5.01 -5.77 -0.63
C GLN A 234 5.20 -5.21 -2.06
N ALA A 235 4.34 -4.29 -2.49
CA ALA A 235 4.45 -3.66 -3.82
C ALA A 235 5.64 -2.71 -3.88
N LEU A 236 5.86 -1.92 -2.82
CA LEU A 236 7.04 -1.05 -2.68
C LEU A 236 8.33 -1.88 -2.72
N LEU A 237 8.38 -3.02 -2.03
CA LEU A 237 9.54 -3.91 -2.02
C LEU A 237 9.88 -4.45 -3.42
N VAL A 238 8.86 -4.90 -4.17
CA VAL A 238 9.04 -5.39 -5.54
C VAL A 238 9.55 -4.28 -6.45
N LYS A 239 9.01 -3.07 -6.32
CA LYS A 239 9.40 -1.91 -7.15
C LYS A 239 10.79 -1.40 -6.82
N ALA A 240 11.13 -1.29 -5.54
CA ALA A 240 12.42 -0.76 -5.09
C ALA A 240 13.57 -1.76 -5.27
N LEU A 241 13.34 -3.03 -4.92
CA LEU A 241 14.41 -4.03 -4.78
C LEU A 241 14.26 -5.23 -5.72
N GLY A 242 13.15 -5.37 -6.44
CA GLY A 242 12.88 -6.58 -7.22
C GLY A 242 12.76 -7.84 -6.35
N ARG A 243 12.36 -7.68 -5.08
CA ARG A 243 12.21 -8.77 -4.10
C ARG A 243 10.78 -8.87 -3.59
N TYR A 244 10.42 -10.01 -3.01
CA TYR A 244 9.10 -10.22 -2.41
C TYR A 244 9.18 -10.78 -0.99
N MET A 245 8.23 -10.46 -0.11
CA MET A 245 8.15 -11.10 1.20
C MET A 245 7.33 -12.38 1.10
N ASN A 246 7.95 -13.50 1.46
CA ASN A 246 7.24 -14.76 1.57
C ASN A 246 6.50 -14.82 2.91
N LYS A 247 5.42 -14.04 3.04
CA LYS A 247 4.56 -14.09 4.23
C LYS A 247 3.79 -15.41 4.23
N LYS A 248 4.28 -16.39 5.00
CA LYS A 248 3.49 -17.59 5.30
C LYS A 248 2.21 -17.14 6.02
N PRO A 249 1.05 -17.72 5.72
CA PRO A 249 -0.15 -17.47 6.51
C PRO A 249 0.15 -17.87 7.95
N HIS A 250 0.22 -16.90 8.85
CA HIS A 250 0.41 -17.09 10.27
C HIS A 250 -0.85 -16.62 11.01
N ASP A 251 -0.96 -17.03 12.25
CA ASP A 251 -2.08 -16.65 13.11
C ASP A 251 -1.97 -15.17 13.49
N TYR A 252 -2.55 -14.29 12.67
CA TYR A 252 -2.63 -12.85 12.89
C TYR A 252 -3.41 -12.49 14.18
N HIS A 253 -4.00 -13.47 14.87
CA HIS A 253 -4.80 -13.24 16.07
C HIS A 253 -4.01 -13.35 17.38
N ASN A 254 -2.74 -13.80 17.36
CA ASN A 254 -1.99 -14.09 18.59
C ASN A 254 -0.77 -13.19 18.84
N TRP A 255 -0.80 -11.94 18.36
CA TRP A 255 0.27 -10.95 18.63
C TRP A 255 0.39 -10.55 20.10
N GLU A 256 -0.58 -10.94 20.93
CA GLU A 256 -0.62 -10.69 22.38
C GLU A 256 -0.35 -11.96 23.20
N GLY A 257 0.10 -13.03 22.54
CA GLY A 257 0.54 -14.23 23.23
C GLY A 257 1.69 -13.93 24.19
N ARG A 258 1.75 -14.64 25.32
CA ARG A 258 2.84 -14.51 26.31
C ARG A 258 4.22 -14.56 25.67
N THR A 259 4.36 -15.44 24.68
CA THR A 259 5.52 -15.58 23.80
C THR A 259 5.07 -15.58 22.35
N LEU A 260 5.80 -14.89 21.48
CA LEU A 260 5.56 -14.95 20.04
C LEU A 260 6.29 -16.15 19.44
N SER A 261 5.64 -16.82 18.47
CA SER A 261 6.30 -17.89 17.72
C SER A 261 7.46 -17.32 16.90
N LYS A 262 8.49 -18.14 16.62
CA LYS A 262 9.63 -17.75 15.77
C LYS A 262 9.17 -17.22 14.40
N ILE A 263 8.08 -17.77 13.86
CA ILE A 263 7.51 -17.34 12.57
C ILE A 263 6.96 -15.92 12.67
N MET A 264 6.24 -15.59 13.74
CA MET A 264 5.68 -14.24 13.96
C MET A 264 6.78 -13.22 14.24
N LEU A 265 7.75 -13.56 15.09
CA LEU A 265 8.92 -12.72 15.35
C LEU A 265 9.67 -12.40 14.05
N ASN A 266 9.98 -13.42 13.25
CA ASN A 266 10.66 -13.25 11.98
C ASN A 266 9.80 -12.47 10.98
N GLY A 267 8.48 -12.69 10.95
CA GLY A 267 7.54 -11.98 10.08
C GLY A 267 7.54 -10.47 10.36
N GLY A 268 7.31 -10.07 11.61
CA GLY A 268 7.32 -8.66 11.99
C GLY A 268 8.70 -8.02 11.82
N ALA A 269 9.78 -8.73 12.14
CA ALA A 269 11.13 -8.22 11.93
C ALA A 269 11.43 -8.01 10.44
N LEU A 270 10.94 -8.90 9.56
CA LEU A 270 11.09 -8.77 8.12
C LEU A 270 10.38 -7.53 7.56
N ASP A 271 9.26 -7.11 8.16
CA ASP A 271 8.55 -5.89 7.75
C ASP A 271 9.36 -4.62 8.04
N ALA A 272 9.89 -4.45 9.27
CA ALA A 272 10.76 -3.34 9.60
C ALA A 272 12.07 -3.34 8.78
N TYR A 273 12.63 -4.53 8.52
CA TYR A 273 13.79 -4.70 7.64
C TYR A 273 13.50 -4.29 6.19
N ALA A 274 12.35 -4.71 5.65
CA ALA A 274 11.93 -4.34 4.30
C ALA A 274 11.77 -2.82 4.17
N ILE A 275 11.13 -2.16 5.15
CA ILE A 275 10.99 -0.70 5.20
C ILE A 275 12.37 -0.03 5.16
N ARG A 276 13.34 -0.51 5.95
CA ARG A 276 14.72 0.02 5.96
C ARG A 276 15.35 -0.07 4.57
N LEU A 277 15.36 -1.25 3.97
CA LEU A 277 16.00 -1.45 2.66
C LEU A 277 15.32 -0.65 1.54
N ILE A 278 13.99 -0.53 1.57
CA ILE A 278 13.26 0.28 0.59
C ILE A 278 13.64 1.76 0.75
N TYR A 279 13.67 2.27 1.99
CA TYR A 279 14.07 3.65 2.25
C TYR A 279 15.51 3.92 1.80
N GLU A 280 16.46 3.07 2.20
CA GLU A 280 17.88 3.21 1.81
C GLU A 280 18.02 3.22 0.28
N LYS A 281 17.33 2.31 -0.42
CA LYS A 281 17.34 2.29 -1.88
C LYS A 281 16.72 3.54 -2.48
N ALA A 282 15.55 3.97 -1.99
CA ALA A 282 14.86 5.16 -2.48
C ALA A 282 15.68 6.43 -2.24
N ALA A 283 16.39 6.52 -1.11
CA ALA A 283 17.24 7.66 -0.77
C ALA A 283 18.40 7.86 -1.76
N THR A 284 18.85 6.79 -2.43
CA THR A 284 19.87 6.90 -3.50
C THR A 284 19.33 7.45 -4.83
N GLN A 285 18.00 7.54 -4.99
CA GLN A 285 17.40 8.04 -6.22
C GLN A 285 17.25 9.57 -6.20
N PRO A 286 17.37 10.23 -7.36
CA PRO A 286 17.08 11.66 -7.45
C PRO A 286 15.60 11.93 -7.17
N ILE A 287 15.31 13.16 -6.73
CA ILE A 287 13.93 13.63 -6.63
C ILE A 287 13.38 13.80 -8.04
N VAL A 288 12.21 13.24 -8.29
CA VAL A 288 11.47 13.35 -9.54
C VAL A 288 10.37 14.41 -9.36
N PRO A 289 10.32 15.44 -10.22
CA PRO A 289 9.26 16.42 -10.15
C PRO A 289 7.89 15.75 -10.41
N LEU A 290 6.92 16.03 -9.54
CA LEU A 290 5.56 15.53 -9.65
C LEU A 290 4.66 16.56 -10.32
N VAL A 291 3.56 16.08 -10.90
CA VAL A 291 2.51 16.97 -11.39
C VAL A 291 1.74 17.52 -10.18
N HIS A 292 1.54 18.83 -10.18
CA HIS A 292 0.77 19.57 -9.18
C HIS A 292 -0.30 20.40 -9.87
N TYR A 293 -1.27 20.90 -9.11
CA TYR A 293 -2.37 21.69 -9.67
C TYR A 293 -1.90 23.02 -10.29
N ASP A 294 -0.79 23.56 -9.79
CA ASP A 294 -0.11 24.77 -10.24
C ASP A 294 0.99 24.50 -11.29
N THR A 295 1.14 23.26 -11.76
CA THR A 295 2.06 22.95 -12.85
C THR A 295 1.71 23.76 -14.09
N GLN A 296 2.72 24.38 -14.69
CA GLN A 296 2.56 25.35 -15.78
C GLN A 296 1.72 24.75 -16.93
N PRO A 297 0.75 25.49 -17.50
CA PRO A 297 0.04 25.03 -18.67
C PRO A 297 0.96 24.81 -19.87
N GLY A 298 0.59 23.87 -20.74
CA GLY A 298 1.42 23.42 -21.86
C GLY A 298 2.45 22.34 -21.49
N THR A 299 2.69 22.10 -20.19
CA THR A 299 3.58 21.03 -19.70
C THR A 299 3.12 19.68 -20.21
N ALA A 300 4.04 18.91 -20.80
CA ALA A 300 3.77 17.58 -21.33
C ALA A 300 3.60 16.57 -20.20
N VAL A 301 2.52 15.80 -20.25
CA VAL A 301 2.15 14.82 -19.23
C VAL A 301 1.74 13.49 -19.85
N ASN A 302 1.99 12.43 -19.10
CA ASN A 302 1.54 11.08 -19.33
C ASN A 302 0.32 10.82 -18.45
N LEU A 303 -0.77 10.35 -19.06
CA LEU A 303 -1.93 9.86 -18.33
C LEU A 303 -1.69 8.40 -18.00
N LEU A 304 -1.74 8.11 -16.71
CA LEU A 304 -1.67 6.76 -16.20
C LEU A 304 -3.07 6.21 -15.97
N GLY A 305 -3.32 4.99 -16.46
CA GLY A 305 -4.57 4.26 -16.26
C GLY A 305 -4.30 2.94 -15.56
N ARG A 306 -5.23 2.51 -14.71
CA ARG A 306 -5.10 1.25 -13.98
C ARG A 306 -5.43 0.07 -14.90
N ILE A 307 -4.43 -0.75 -15.19
CA ILE A 307 -4.56 -2.02 -15.91
C ILE A 307 -4.17 -3.14 -14.92
N GLY A 308 -5.19 -3.71 -14.28
CA GLY A 308 -5.00 -4.66 -13.17
C GLY A 308 -4.45 -3.98 -11.90
N TRP A 309 -3.22 -4.32 -11.53
CA TRP A 309 -2.52 -3.80 -10.34
C TRP A 309 -1.49 -2.71 -10.66
N PHE A 310 -1.22 -2.48 -11.94
CA PHE A 310 -0.23 -1.53 -12.40
C PHE A 310 -0.92 -0.32 -13.00
N ASN A 311 -0.32 0.85 -12.84
CA ASN A 311 -0.69 2.02 -13.63
C ASN A 311 0.17 2.04 -14.87
N GLU A 312 -0.46 2.03 -16.02
CA GLU A 312 0.24 2.04 -17.31
C GLU A 312 -0.06 3.34 -18.05
N LEU A 313 0.84 3.72 -18.95
CA LEU A 313 0.63 4.85 -19.83
C LEU A 313 -0.56 4.55 -20.77
N VAL A 314 -1.63 5.32 -20.66
CA VAL A 314 -2.85 5.14 -21.49
C VAL A 314 -3.03 6.25 -22.53
N ALA A 315 -2.48 7.43 -22.27
CA ALA A 315 -2.47 8.54 -23.22
C ALA A 315 -1.33 9.51 -22.91
N ARG A 316 -0.95 10.31 -23.90
CA ARG A 316 -0.05 11.46 -23.74
C ARG A 316 -0.81 12.74 -24.04
N GLY A 317 -0.43 13.81 -23.36
CA GLY A 317 -1.04 15.11 -23.58
C GLY A 317 -0.25 16.26 -22.98
N ARG A 318 -0.90 17.42 -22.92
CA ARG A 318 -0.36 18.64 -22.30
C ARG A 318 -1.40 19.25 -21.37
N ILE A 319 -0.97 19.80 -20.24
CA ILE A 319 -1.88 20.51 -19.34
C ILE A 319 -2.53 21.67 -20.11
N SER A 320 -3.86 21.72 -20.15
CA SER A 320 -4.59 22.73 -20.92
C SER A 320 -4.29 24.14 -20.38
N PRO A 321 -4.10 25.15 -21.25
CA PRO A 321 -3.97 26.57 -20.85
C PRO A 321 -5.20 27.08 -20.12
N LEU A 322 -6.36 26.49 -20.39
CA LEU A 322 -7.62 26.81 -19.71
C LEU A 322 -7.93 25.73 -18.69
N GLN A 323 -8.12 26.13 -17.44
CA GLN A 323 -8.61 25.29 -16.34
C GLN A 323 -9.97 25.85 -15.86
N PRO A 324 -11.06 25.60 -16.62
CA PRO A 324 -12.40 26.09 -16.26
C PRO A 324 -12.90 25.42 -14.97
N GLU A 325 -14.00 25.88 -14.37
CA GLU A 325 -14.57 25.20 -13.20
C GLU A 325 -15.06 23.79 -13.54
N LYS A 326 -15.68 23.64 -14.72
CA LYS A 326 -16.18 22.38 -15.27
C LYS A 326 -15.80 22.25 -16.74
N HIS A 327 -15.59 21.02 -17.16
CA HIS A 327 -15.47 20.65 -18.57
C HIS A 327 -16.52 19.57 -18.86
N ASP A 328 -17.44 19.88 -19.78
CA ASP A 328 -18.72 19.18 -19.95
C ASP A 328 -19.51 19.10 -18.64
N SER A 329 -19.58 17.91 -18.05
CA SER A 329 -20.28 17.64 -16.78
C SER A 329 -19.32 17.31 -15.63
N VAL A 330 -18.00 17.39 -15.87
CA VAL A 330 -16.97 17.01 -14.91
C VAL A 330 -16.35 18.25 -14.28
N GLU A 331 -16.30 18.27 -12.94
CA GLU A 331 -15.58 19.29 -12.19
C GLU A 331 -14.07 19.15 -12.37
N VAL A 332 -13.45 20.23 -12.83
CA VAL A 332 -11.99 20.36 -12.92
C VAL A 332 -11.46 20.99 -11.64
N LYS A 333 -12.10 22.06 -11.16
CA LYS A 333 -11.75 22.71 -9.89
C LYS A 333 -12.47 22.02 -8.74
N THR A 334 -11.77 21.11 -8.07
CA THR A 334 -12.26 20.46 -6.84
C THR A 334 -11.70 21.18 -5.61
N PRO A 335 -12.35 21.07 -4.43
CA PRO A 335 -11.85 21.68 -3.18
C PRO A 335 -10.42 21.24 -2.81
N ASP A 336 -10.08 19.99 -3.11
CA ASP A 336 -8.76 19.39 -2.89
C ASP A 336 -7.77 19.63 -4.04
N ARG A 337 -8.19 20.32 -5.11
CA ARG A 337 -7.38 20.63 -6.30
C ARG A 337 -6.73 19.38 -6.91
N SER A 338 -7.43 18.25 -6.93
CA SER A 338 -6.89 16.94 -7.31
C SER A 338 -6.99 16.60 -8.80
N ARG A 339 -7.43 17.55 -9.65
CA ARG A 339 -7.71 17.30 -11.07
C ARG A 339 -7.16 18.41 -11.96
N LEU A 340 -6.85 18.03 -13.19
CA LEU A 340 -6.44 18.94 -14.26
C LEU A 340 -7.16 18.59 -15.55
N LEU A 341 -7.44 19.60 -16.37
CA LEU A 341 -7.83 19.43 -17.77
C LEU A 341 -6.57 19.25 -18.62
N VAL A 342 -6.52 18.17 -19.40
CA VAL A 342 -5.38 17.80 -20.24
C VAL A 342 -5.83 17.69 -21.70
N ASP A 343 -5.09 18.35 -22.58
CA ASP A 343 -5.24 18.26 -24.03
C ASP A 343 -4.49 17.01 -24.51
N ILE A 344 -5.23 16.01 -25.00
CA ILE A 344 -4.67 14.72 -25.41
C ILE A 344 -4.08 14.83 -26.81
N THR A 345 -2.81 14.47 -26.92
CA THR A 345 -2.05 14.48 -28.19
C THR A 345 -1.93 13.08 -28.79
N GLU A 346 -1.97 12.04 -27.96
CA GLU A 346 -1.80 10.66 -28.41
C GLU A 346 -2.54 9.69 -27.47
N LEU A 347 -3.27 8.73 -28.05
CA LEU A 347 -3.88 7.63 -27.31
C LEU A 347 -3.03 6.36 -27.46
N VAL A 348 -2.66 5.77 -26.32
CA VAL A 348 -1.90 4.51 -26.28
C VAL A 348 -2.85 3.33 -26.08
N TYR A 349 -3.82 3.46 -25.17
CA TYR A 349 -4.85 2.44 -24.91
C TYR A 349 -6.26 3.06 -25.02
N PRO A 350 -6.86 3.06 -26.23
CA PRO A 350 -8.18 3.63 -26.45
C PRO A 350 -9.29 3.00 -25.59
N ASP A 351 -9.16 1.73 -25.22
CA ASP A 351 -10.17 1.01 -24.44
C ASP A 351 -10.13 1.33 -22.94
N GLN A 352 -9.16 2.13 -22.47
CA GLN A 352 -9.10 2.52 -21.07
C GLN A 352 -10.29 3.40 -20.69
N GLY A 353 -10.95 3.04 -19.59
CA GLY A 353 -12.04 3.84 -19.02
C GLY A 353 -11.59 5.20 -18.48
N ALA A 354 -12.25 6.27 -18.93
CA ALA A 354 -12.14 7.63 -18.42
C ALA A 354 -13.15 7.84 -17.27
N MET A 355 -12.70 7.60 -16.03
CA MET A 355 -13.53 7.38 -14.84
C MET A 355 -14.54 8.50 -14.50
N PHE A 356 -14.40 9.70 -15.04
CA PHE A 356 -15.24 10.84 -14.68
C PHE A 356 -16.39 11.14 -15.66
N TYR A 357 -16.42 10.51 -16.84
CA TYR A 357 -17.35 10.90 -17.90
C TYR A 357 -18.58 9.98 -17.95
N PRO A 358 -19.81 10.48 -17.71
CA PRO A 358 -21.03 9.68 -17.76
C PRO A 358 -21.53 9.45 -19.20
N LEU A 359 -21.91 8.21 -19.56
CA LEU A 359 -22.44 7.86 -20.90
C LEU A 359 -23.59 8.77 -21.37
N PRO A 360 -23.75 9.01 -22.69
CA PRO A 360 -24.76 9.92 -23.22
C PRO A 360 -26.11 9.21 -23.31
N GLY A 361 -27.21 9.93 -23.08
CA GLY A 361 -28.57 9.40 -23.25
C GLY A 361 -29.29 9.00 -21.97
N GLU A 362 -28.66 9.13 -20.80
CA GLU A 362 -29.38 9.08 -19.52
C GLU A 362 -29.97 10.46 -19.18
N HIS A 363 -30.85 10.98 -20.04
CA HIS A 363 -31.80 12.03 -19.62
C HIS A 363 -32.87 11.36 -18.74
N HIS A 364 -32.47 10.96 -17.54
CA HIS A 364 -33.38 10.30 -16.61
C HIS A 364 -34.14 11.34 -15.81
N THR A 365 -35.45 11.35 -16.01
CA THR A 365 -36.45 12.16 -15.31
C THR A 365 -36.60 11.80 -13.82
N HIS A 366 -35.85 10.82 -13.31
CA HIS A 366 -35.96 10.36 -11.92
C HIS A 366 -34.72 10.72 -11.08
N PRO A 367 -34.84 11.67 -10.12
CA PRO A 367 -33.73 12.16 -9.31
C PRO A 367 -33.15 11.16 -8.28
N GLU A 368 -33.80 10.01 -8.02
CA GLU A 368 -33.44 9.14 -6.89
C GLU A 368 -32.62 7.88 -7.20
N ARG A 369 -32.38 7.52 -8.47
CA ARG A 369 -31.52 6.36 -8.78
C ARG A 369 -30.05 6.76 -8.67
N ARG A 370 -29.41 6.34 -7.56
CA ARG A 370 -27.94 6.37 -7.40
C ARG A 370 -27.28 5.78 -8.65
N ARG A 371 -26.65 6.66 -9.42
CA ARG A 371 -26.01 6.39 -10.72
C ARG A 371 -25.01 5.25 -10.58
N LYS A 372 -25.08 4.24 -11.45
CA LYS A 372 -23.89 3.42 -11.71
C LYS A 372 -22.97 4.31 -12.55
N PRO A 373 -21.71 4.53 -12.16
CA PRO A 373 -20.77 5.27 -12.99
C PRO A 373 -20.60 4.50 -14.29
N ALA A 374 -21.23 4.98 -15.35
CA ALA A 374 -21.01 4.50 -16.68
C ALA A 374 -19.79 5.26 -17.21
N VAL A 375 -18.75 4.53 -17.61
CA VAL A 375 -17.43 5.08 -17.93
C VAL A 375 -17.25 5.02 -19.45
N TYR A 376 -17.04 6.15 -20.12
CA TYR A 376 -16.56 6.11 -21.51
C TYR A 376 -15.14 5.58 -21.56
N THR A 377 -14.79 4.90 -22.65
CA THR A 377 -13.38 4.69 -22.98
C THR A 377 -12.77 5.96 -23.58
N LEU A 378 -11.45 6.10 -23.50
CA LEU A 378 -10.73 7.21 -24.14
C LEU A 378 -10.98 7.26 -25.66
N GLY A 379 -11.10 6.10 -26.31
CA GLY A 379 -11.45 5.97 -27.71
C GLY A 379 -12.86 6.46 -28.03
N GLN A 380 -13.84 6.19 -27.16
CA GLN A 380 -15.20 6.74 -27.33
C GLN A 380 -15.22 8.26 -27.18
N LEU A 381 -14.48 8.81 -26.20
CA LEU A 381 -14.34 10.26 -26.05
C LEU A 381 -13.65 10.89 -27.28
N HIS A 382 -12.62 10.23 -27.80
CA HIS A 382 -11.92 10.67 -29.01
C HIS A 382 -12.84 10.69 -30.23
N SER A 383 -13.57 9.60 -30.49
CA SER A 383 -14.53 9.52 -31.59
C SER A 383 -15.62 10.59 -31.48
N ARG A 384 -16.05 10.93 -30.25
CA ARG A 384 -17.03 11.98 -29.99
C ARG A 384 -16.47 13.38 -30.20
N ALA A 385 -15.20 13.61 -29.90
CA ALA A 385 -14.52 14.87 -30.17
C ALA A 385 -14.42 15.16 -31.69
N GLY A 386 -14.43 14.11 -32.53
CA GLY A 386 -14.39 14.23 -33.98
C GLY A 386 -13.11 14.94 -34.43
N ASN A 387 -13.26 16.09 -35.09
CA ASN A 387 -12.11 16.91 -35.53
C ASN A 387 -11.61 17.89 -34.46
N THR A 388 -12.28 17.99 -33.31
CA THR A 388 -11.81 18.85 -32.22
C THR A 388 -10.75 18.13 -31.39
N PRO A 389 -9.72 18.84 -30.90
CA PRO A 389 -8.74 18.25 -29.99
C PRO A 389 -9.42 17.63 -28.78
N LEU A 390 -9.11 16.36 -28.48
CA LEU A 390 -9.64 15.67 -27.32
C LEU A 390 -9.08 16.31 -26.04
N LYS A 391 -9.98 16.74 -25.15
CA LYS A 391 -9.62 17.19 -23.80
C LYS A 391 -10.22 16.26 -22.76
N VAL A 392 -9.46 15.94 -21.72
CA VAL A 392 -9.93 15.09 -20.62
C VAL A 392 -9.58 15.66 -19.26
N VAL A 393 -10.53 15.58 -18.33
CA VAL A 393 -10.28 15.84 -16.91
C VAL A 393 -9.68 14.57 -16.32
N TRP A 394 -8.49 14.69 -15.74
CA TRP A 394 -7.75 13.56 -15.17
C TRP A 394 -7.32 13.86 -13.73
N PRO A 395 -7.22 12.84 -12.85
CA PRO A 395 -6.72 13.06 -11.50
C PRO A 395 -5.20 13.24 -11.54
N ILE A 396 -4.70 14.21 -10.78
CA ILE A 396 -3.26 14.52 -10.66
C ILE A 396 -2.48 13.30 -10.15
N SER A 397 -3.07 12.51 -9.25
CA SER A 397 -2.50 11.25 -8.76
C SER A 397 -2.38 10.16 -9.83
N SER A 398 -2.76 10.43 -11.07
CA SER A 398 -2.59 9.56 -12.23
C SER A 398 -1.98 10.31 -13.42
N LEU A 399 -1.25 11.39 -13.16
CA LEU A 399 -0.46 12.14 -14.13
C LEU A 399 1.03 12.04 -13.77
N GLU A 400 1.86 11.81 -14.77
CA GLU A 400 3.33 11.82 -14.67
C GLU A 400 3.89 12.82 -15.68
N LEU A 401 4.97 13.52 -15.34
CA LEU A 401 5.62 14.40 -16.32
C LEU A 401 6.21 13.56 -17.45
N SER A 402 5.97 13.97 -18.70
CA SER A 402 6.58 13.29 -19.83
C SER A 402 8.06 13.65 -19.88
N LYS A 403 8.95 12.65 -19.83
CA LYS A 403 10.36 12.86 -20.13
C LYS A 403 10.45 13.31 -21.58
N VAL A 404 10.90 14.54 -21.82
CA VAL A 404 11.19 15.00 -23.18
C VAL A 404 12.21 14.01 -23.75
N PRO A 405 11.91 13.32 -24.86
CA PRO A 405 12.90 12.45 -25.47
C PRO A 405 14.10 13.32 -25.85
N GLU A 406 15.29 13.01 -25.32
CA GLU A 406 16.54 13.75 -25.54
C GLU A 406 16.83 14.06 -27.01
N ARG A 407 16.26 13.27 -27.93
CA ARG A 407 16.41 13.44 -29.38
C ARG A 407 15.93 14.78 -29.94
N ALA A 408 15.08 15.54 -29.24
CA ALA A 408 14.69 16.88 -29.69
C ALA A 408 15.74 17.95 -29.36
N ALA A 409 16.63 17.71 -28.39
CA ALA A 409 17.68 18.66 -28.01
C ALA A 409 18.82 18.69 -29.02
N GLU A 410 19.15 17.56 -29.65
CA GLU A 410 20.24 17.45 -30.65
C GLU A 410 19.89 18.07 -32.02
N GLN A 411 18.62 18.36 -32.31
CA GLN A 411 18.21 19.00 -33.57
C GLN A 411 18.02 20.52 -33.44
N MET A 412 18.22 21.08 -32.24
CA MET A 412 18.16 22.53 -32.00
C MET A 412 19.50 23.12 -31.52
N SER A 413 20.55 22.30 -31.44
CA SER A 413 21.96 22.70 -31.29
C SER A 413 22.70 22.51 -32.61
#